data_AF-A0A1F3IN86-F1
#
_entry.id   AF-A0A1F3IN86-F1
#
_cell.length_a   1.000
_cell.length_b   1.000
_cell.length_c   1.000
_cell.angle_alpha   90.00
_cell.angle_beta   90.00
_cell.angle_gamma   90.00
#
_symmetry.space_group_name_H-M   'P 1'
#
loop_
_entity.id
_entity.type
_entity.pdbx_description
1 polymer ?
#
loop_
_entity_poly.entity_id
_entity_poly.type
_entity_poly.pdbx_seq_one_letter_code
_entity_poly.pdbx_strand_id
1 'polypeptide(L)'
;MIFSFFVLFVVADNVQAQDSVSVHEKYFRYRGRLNYFVVFSNEPGGGLLANIRNRDVWADPDGVYPSGDEVDYHYSITFGQTHTRTGYLLGSLATEYALLKQAGDLISAENTLAQIRIVLNAFDRTDRCESGPPWFRKDTLDGFFVREDAPPVLSRVFSTQLNNGLNDSDYFSWRVDRQEYGVPSLIQNHAVEALKMYESKDGYFFTKREKSHPDEASFTRQNDDYKHYYKNQKFTSQDEVLGSLVGLALTFQYVDDTIIRNTARDQMLRMINFMCGSRKTLWWRPLFPDGTRMGNENGADGRAYAYAMKSLAYKIAGKEFLKKHYPAIVKAPWCRDAYEGAELACLSGIGNADYRILRFLMAEAMSVSGASRTSRNVPKLLKNMASDYHWDTFYLLLHAALNDVAIDSSMYNFRRLEEQLQLVPTNGTWQYGNSKYPKTPGWSAEFKWSATVDMQNGQSGENWSLGNYSGIDFMLLHNLACLMIEEYNESYVNYLKIK
;
A
#
# COMPACT_ATOMS: atom_id res chain seq x y z
N MET A 1 -45.46 -38.68 26.56
CA MET A 1 -44.11 -38.34 26.07
C MET A 1 -44.31 -37.31 24.97
N ILE A 2 -44.34 -36.03 25.34
CA ILE A 2 -44.67 -34.91 24.45
C ILE A 2 -43.34 -34.28 24.04
N PHE A 3 -43.01 -34.37 22.76
CA PHE A 3 -41.82 -33.72 22.19
C PHE A 3 -42.09 -32.22 22.07
N SER A 4 -41.54 -31.44 23.01
CA SER A 4 -41.49 -29.98 22.91
C SER A 4 -40.47 -29.58 21.84
N PHE A 5 -40.97 -29.08 20.72
CA PHE A 5 -40.20 -28.33 19.73
C PHE A 5 -39.79 -26.99 20.35
N PHE A 6 -38.54 -26.87 20.76
CA PHE A 6 -37.94 -25.58 21.11
C PHE A 6 -37.53 -24.88 19.82
N VAL A 7 -38.42 -24.03 19.29
CA VAL A 7 -38.08 -23.06 18.26
C VAL A 7 -37.29 -21.95 18.94
N LEU A 8 -35.96 -22.01 18.80
CA LEU A 8 -35.08 -20.92 19.22
C LEU A 8 -35.30 -19.76 18.23
N PHE A 9 -36.20 -18.84 18.57
CA PHE A 9 -36.19 -17.51 17.99
C PHE A 9 -34.91 -16.82 18.47
N VAL A 10 -33.89 -16.81 17.61
CA VAL A 10 -32.78 -15.88 17.73
C VAL A 10 -33.41 -14.50 17.67
N VAL A 11 -33.45 -13.82 18.82
CA VAL A 11 -33.80 -12.41 18.92
C VAL A 11 -32.74 -11.68 18.12
N ALA A 12 -33.10 -11.31 16.90
CA ALA A 12 -32.38 -10.36 16.10
C ALA A 12 -32.49 -9.02 16.85
N ASP A 13 -31.48 -8.72 17.65
CA ASP A 13 -31.31 -7.37 18.16
C ASP A 13 -31.26 -6.45 16.94
N ASN A 14 -32.20 -5.49 16.93
CA ASN A 14 -32.31 -4.41 15.95
C ASN A 14 -31.11 -3.46 16.07
N VAL A 15 -29.91 -3.95 15.83
CA VAL A 15 -28.88 -3.15 15.18
C VAL A 15 -29.52 -2.78 13.84
N GLN A 16 -29.74 -1.50 13.58
CA GLN A 16 -30.09 -1.06 12.23
C GLN A 16 -28.93 -1.50 11.34
N ALA A 17 -29.05 -2.69 10.75
CA ALA A 17 -28.15 -3.19 9.75
C ALA A 17 -28.10 -2.09 8.69
N GLN A 18 -26.96 -1.40 8.62
CA GLN A 18 -26.73 -0.57 7.45
C GLN A 18 -26.84 -1.50 6.26
N ASP A 19 -27.78 -1.21 5.36
CA ASP A 19 -27.98 -1.98 4.16
C ASP A 19 -26.65 -2.08 3.40
N SER A 20 -26.31 -3.29 2.96
CA SER A 20 -25.19 -3.58 2.04
C SER A 20 -25.04 -2.51 0.95
N VAL A 21 -26.15 -2.00 0.43
CA VAL A 21 -26.23 -0.88 -0.53
C VAL A 21 -25.43 0.35 -0.06
N SER A 22 -25.56 0.76 1.20
CA SER A 22 -24.85 1.92 1.74
C SER A 22 -23.33 1.72 1.79
N VAL A 23 -22.86 0.49 1.97
CA VAL A 23 -21.44 0.14 1.92
C VAL A 23 -20.93 0.16 0.48
N HIS A 24 -21.72 -0.33 -0.48
CA HIS A 24 -21.36 -0.25 -1.91
C HIS A 24 -21.35 1.20 -2.42
N GLU A 25 -22.31 2.04 -2.00
CA GLU A 25 -22.26 3.48 -2.29
C GLU A 25 -20.99 4.12 -1.72
N LYS A 26 -20.65 3.77 -0.49
CA LYS A 26 -19.41 4.23 0.15
C LYS A 26 -18.21 3.84 -0.71
N TYR A 27 -18.10 2.59 -1.15
CA TYR A 27 -17.05 2.15 -2.09
C TYR A 27 -16.91 3.07 -3.29
N PHE A 28 -17.99 3.39 -4.01
CA PHE A 28 -17.92 4.27 -5.18
C PHE A 28 -17.58 5.73 -4.84
N ARG A 29 -17.94 6.22 -3.65
CA ARG A 29 -17.46 7.53 -3.16
C ARG A 29 -15.96 7.52 -2.92
N TYR A 30 -15.42 6.46 -2.33
CA TYR A 30 -13.97 6.28 -2.17
C TYR A 30 -13.26 6.19 -3.52
N ARG A 31 -13.83 5.43 -4.45
CA ARG A 31 -13.34 5.29 -5.83
C ARG A 31 -13.24 6.62 -6.56
N GLY A 32 -14.26 7.47 -6.46
CA GLY A 32 -14.25 8.80 -7.06
C GLY A 32 -13.22 9.75 -6.44
N ARG A 33 -12.93 9.59 -5.14
CA ARG A 33 -11.94 10.40 -4.42
C ARG A 33 -10.49 10.07 -4.77
N LEU A 34 -10.20 8.88 -5.31
CA LEU A 34 -8.86 8.56 -5.81
C LEU A 34 -8.34 9.57 -6.83
N ASN A 35 -9.24 10.27 -7.55
CA ASN A 35 -8.86 11.33 -8.49
C ASN A 35 -8.09 12.50 -7.84
N TYR A 36 -8.10 12.64 -6.51
CA TYR A 36 -7.33 13.65 -5.78
C TYR A 36 -5.94 13.18 -5.31
N PHE A 37 -5.62 11.91 -5.52
CA PHE A 37 -4.39 11.26 -5.04
C PHE A 37 -3.64 10.51 -6.12
N VAL A 38 -4.28 10.13 -7.23
CA VAL A 38 -3.66 9.49 -8.38
C VAL A 38 -4.13 10.14 -9.67
N VAL A 39 -3.17 10.36 -10.57
CA VAL A 39 -3.41 10.74 -11.96
C VAL A 39 -3.04 9.54 -12.82
N PHE A 40 -4.01 9.00 -13.57
CA PHE A 40 -3.77 7.88 -14.48
C PHE A 40 -3.20 8.38 -15.82
N SER A 41 -1.93 8.80 -15.81
CA SER A 41 -1.17 9.18 -17.00
C SER A 41 0.17 8.43 -17.09
N ASN A 42 0.80 8.46 -18.27
CA ASN A 42 2.14 7.86 -18.48
C ASN A 42 3.30 8.82 -18.15
N GLU A 43 3.01 10.03 -17.68
CA GLU A 43 4.05 11.00 -17.29
C GLU A 43 4.65 10.65 -15.92
N PRO A 44 5.81 11.23 -15.52
CA PRO A 44 6.38 11.01 -14.20
C PRO A 44 5.39 11.29 -13.07
N GLY A 45 5.31 10.41 -12.07
CA GLY A 45 4.29 10.44 -11.00
C GLY A 45 2.94 9.82 -11.40
N GLY A 46 2.68 9.62 -12.69
CA GLY A 46 1.40 9.10 -13.18
C GLY A 46 1.23 7.62 -12.87
N GLY A 47 0.08 7.24 -12.32
CA GLY A 47 -0.17 5.87 -11.83
C GLY A 47 0.42 5.56 -10.46
N LEU A 48 1.11 6.51 -9.82
CA LEU A 48 1.53 6.39 -8.43
C LEU A 48 0.43 6.90 -7.50
N LEU A 49 0.17 6.19 -6.40
CA LEU A 49 -0.71 6.68 -5.35
C LEU A 49 0.07 7.65 -4.46
N ALA A 50 -0.30 8.93 -4.48
CA ALA A 50 0.20 9.87 -3.49
C ALA A 50 -0.21 9.44 -2.09
N ASN A 51 0.67 9.63 -1.12
CA ASN A 51 0.38 9.32 0.26
C ASN A 51 -0.60 10.36 0.78
N ILE A 52 -0.06 11.55 1.06
CA ILE A 52 -0.73 12.58 1.83
C ILE A 52 -1.01 13.74 0.90
N ARG A 53 -2.19 14.31 1.05
CA ARG A 53 -2.60 15.54 0.39
C ARG A 53 -3.00 16.54 1.45
N ASN A 54 -2.58 17.79 1.29
CA ASN A 54 -2.84 18.88 2.22
C ASN A 54 -2.42 18.45 3.64
N ARG A 55 -1.16 18.02 3.79
CA ARG A 55 -0.64 17.53 5.07
C ARG A 55 -0.92 18.59 6.14
N ASP A 56 -1.43 18.11 7.26
CA ASP A 56 -1.91 18.94 8.34
C ASP A 56 -0.98 18.75 9.53
N VAL A 57 -0.20 19.77 9.87
CA VAL A 57 0.65 19.77 11.07
C VAL A 57 -0.14 20.41 12.21
N TRP A 58 -1.21 19.75 12.65
CA TRP A 58 -1.84 20.16 13.90
C TRP A 58 -0.90 19.86 15.05
N ALA A 59 -0.16 20.89 15.45
CA ALA A 59 0.39 21.12 16.78
C ALA A 59 0.75 19.83 17.52
N ASP A 60 1.87 19.27 17.07
CA ASP A 60 2.70 18.37 17.83
C ASP A 60 2.73 18.74 19.34
N PRO A 61 2.19 17.90 20.24
CA PRO A 61 2.40 18.07 21.67
C PRO A 61 3.72 17.45 22.15
N ASP A 62 4.46 16.74 21.30
CA ASP A 62 5.56 15.86 21.69
C ASP A 62 6.94 16.23 21.06
N GLY A 63 7.07 17.35 20.34
CA GLY A 63 8.35 17.94 19.94
C GLY A 63 9.06 17.33 18.72
N VAL A 64 8.37 16.87 17.69
CA VAL A 64 8.95 16.80 16.34
C VAL A 64 9.14 18.24 15.83
N TYR A 65 10.39 18.70 16.01
CA TYR A 65 10.91 20.02 15.69
C TYR A 65 10.21 20.72 14.52
N PRO A 66 9.72 21.96 14.70
CA PRO A 66 9.65 22.88 13.60
C PRO A 66 11.09 23.10 13.18
N SER A 67 11.54 22.49 12.08
CA SER A 67 12.92 22.61 11.63
C SER A 67 13.25 24.02 11.11
N GLY A 68 12.42 25.03 11.39
CA GLY A 68 12.59 26.42 11.00
C GLY A 68 12.42 26.69 9.50
N ASP A 69 12.12 25.65 8.71
CA ASP A 69 12.14 25.66 7.24
C ASP A 69 10.87 24.99 6.66
N GLU A 70 9.76 25.09 7.37
CA GLU A 70 8.57 24.27 7.15
C GLU A 70 7.73 24.72 5.95
N VAL A 71 7.31 23.72 5.16
CA VAL A 71 6.32 23.83 4.09
C VAL A 71 5.08 24.55 4.62
N ASP A 72 4.40 25.35 3.80
CA ASP A 72 2.97 25.60 4.02
C ASP A 72 2.22 24.28 3.70
N TYR A 73 2.29 23.32 4.63
CA TYR A 73 1.90 21.91 4.47
C TYR A 73 0.49 21.75 3.90
N HIS A 74 -0.33 22.75 4.17
CA HIS A 74 -1.69 22.98 3.72
C HIS A 74 -1.91 22.91 2.21
N TYR A 75 -0.89 23.15 1.36
CA TYR A 75 -1.06 23.17 -0.10
C TYR A 75 -0.27 22.09 -0.84
N SER A 76 0.28 21.12 -0.09
CA SER A 76 1.22 20.14 -0.63
C SER A 76 0.60 18.79 -0.96
N ILE A 77 1.33 18.01 -1.75
CA ILE A 77 1.10 16.58 -1.96
C ILE A 77 2.41 15.81 -1.73
N THR A 78 2.34 14.67 -1.04
CA THR A 78 3.49 13.86 -0.65
C THR A 78 3.46 12.50 -1.33
N PHE A 79 4.60 12.11 -1.89
CA PHE A 79 4.92 10.76 -2.36
C PHE A 79 6.04 10.20 -1.47
N GLY A 80 5.82 9.04 -0.84
CA GLY A 80 6.85 8.34 -0.08
C GLY A 80 6.44 6.90 0.23
N GLN A 81 7.37 5.95 0.35
CA GLN A 81 6.99 4.52 0.47
C GLN A 81 5.91 4.10 -0.55
N THR A 82 6.02 4.64 -1.78
CA THR A 82 4.91 4.71 -2.72
C THR A 82 4.59 3.35 -3.30
N HIS A 83 5.56 2.43 -3.35
CA HIS A 83 5.38 1.08 -3.86
C HIS A 83 4.43 0.24 -3.03
N THR A 84 4.45 0.33 -1.69
CA THR A 84 3.44 -0.32 -0.85
C THR A 84 2.05 0.17 -1.23
N ARG A 85 1.81 1.49 -1.16
CA ARG A 85 0.48 2.08 -1.40
C ARG A 85 0.01 1.87 -2.85
N THR A 86 0.92 1.96 -3.81
CA THR A 86 0.63 1.71 -5.23
C THR A 86 0.34 0.23 -5.49
N GLY A 87 0.96 -0.69 -4.75
CA GLY A 87 0.56 -2.10 -4.72
C GLY A 87 -0.90 -2.28 -4.27
N TYR A 88 -1.32 -1.62 -3.19
CA TYR A 88 -2.70 -1.66 -2.72
C TYR A 88 -3.69 -1.01 -3.70
N LEU A 89 -3.28 0.08 -4.37
CA LEU A 89 -4.02 0.66 -5.48
C LEU A 89 -4.22 -0.35 -6.61
N LEU A 90 -3.14 -0.97 -7.06
CA LEU A 90 -3.17 -1.97 -8.12
C LEU A 90 -4.07 -3.16 -7.75
N GLY A 91 -3.97 -3.65 -6.51
CA GLY A 91 -4.82 -4.73 -6.01
C GLY A 91 -6.31 -4.36 -5.97
N SER A 92 -6.63 -3.13 -5.56
CA SER A 92 -8.00 -2.63 -5.55
C SER A 92 -8.57 -2.54 -6.98
N LEU A 93 -7.78 -2.04 -7.93
CA LEU A 93 -8.19 -1.94 -9.33
C LEU A 93 -8.35 -3.33 -9.97
N ALA A 94 -7.43 -4.27 -9.70
CA ALA A 94 -7.50 -5.64 -10.23
C ALA A 94 -8.73 -6.40 -9.72
N THR A 95 -9.06 -6.25 -8.45
CA THR A 95 -10.24 -6.88 -7.85
C THR A 95 -11.53 -6.18 -8.29
N GLU A 96 -11.53 -4.85 -8.43
CA GLU A 96 -12.64 -4.09 -9.05
C GLU A 96 -12.91 -4.55 -10.47
N TYR A 97 -11.87 -4.71 -11.29
CA TYR A 97 -11.99 -5.21 -12.66
C TYR A 97 -12.72 -6.55 -12.73
N ALA A 98 -12.32 -7.51 -11.89
CA ALA A 98 -12.95 -8.83 -11.85
C ALA A 98 -14.43 -8.74 -11.43
N LEU A 99 -14.76 -7.93 -10.41
CA LEU A 99 -16.13 -7.75 -9.95
C LEU A 99 -17.03 -7.06 -11.00
N LEU A 100 -16.52 -6.03 -11.67
CA LEU A 100 -17.23 -5.36 -12.78
C LEU A 100 -17.50 -6.33 -13.93
N LYS A 101 -16.54 -7.18 -14.28
CA LYS A 101 -16.73 -8.23 -15.27
C LYS A 101 -17.76 -9.27 -14.84
N GLN A 102 -17.74 -9.72 -13.59
CA GLN A 102 -18.74 -10.65 -13.05
C GLN A 102 -20.16 -10.05 -13.10
N ALA A 103 -20.28 -8.74 -12.85
CA ALA A 103 -21.55 -8.03 -12.93
C ALA A 103 -22.02 -7.73 -14.36
N GLY A 104 -21.14 -7.90 -15.37
CA GLY A 104 -21.44 -7.58 -16.78
C GLY A 104 -21.25 -6.12 -17.17
N ASP A 105 -20.67 -5.28 -16.30
CA ASP A 105 -20.32 -3.89 -16.62
C ASP A 105 -18.97 -3.82 -17.35
N LEU A 106 -19.02 -4.20 -18.63
CA LEU A 106 -17.81 -4.30 -19.47
C LEU A 106 -17.17 -2.94 -19.74
N ILE A 107 -17.93 -1.84 -19.77
CA ILE A 107 -17.39 -0.51 -20.05
C ILE A 107 -16.55 -0.03 -18.87
N SER A 108 -17.07 -0.13 -17.65
CA SER A 108 -16.31 0.23 -16.45
C SER A 108 -15.11 -0.72 -16.27
N ALA A 109 -15.27 -2.00 -16.58
CA ALA A 109 -14.17 -2.96 -16.53
C ALA A 109 -13.01 -2.56 -17.47
N GLU A 110 -13.29 -2.22 -18.73
CA GLU A 110 -12.26 -1.76 -19.68
C GLU A 110 -11.57 -0.47 -19.22
N ASN A 111 -12.33 0.48 -18.63
CA ASN A 111 -11.75 1.68 -18.05
C ASN A 111 -10.81 1.36 -16.88
N THR A 112 -11.20 0.46 -15.98
CA THR A 112 -10.35 0.00 -14.87
C THR A 112 -9.13 -0.77 -15.39
N LEU A 113 -9.27 -1.57 -16.46
CA LEU A 113 -8.15 -2.27 -17.11
C LEU A 113 -7.12 -1.29 -17.68
N ALA A 114 -7.57 -0.19 -18.29
CA ALA A 114 -6.67 0.86 -18.75
C ALA A 114 -5.90 1.52 -17.59
N GLN A 115 -6.55 1.73 -16.44
CA GLN A 115 -5.89 2.26 -15.24
C GLN A 115 -4.87 1.28 -14.65
N ILE A 116 -5.18 -0.02 -14.60
CA ILE A 116 -4.22 -1.07 -14.21
C ILE A 116 -2.96 -1.00 -15.07
N ARG A 117 -3.12 -0.85 -16.40
CA ARG A 117 -1.98 -0.71 -17.32
C ARG A 117 -1.12 0.51 -16.99
N ILE A 118 -1.72 1.65 -16.64
CA ILE A 118 -0.98 2.85 -16.24
C ILE A 118 -0.20 2.62 -14.95
N VAL A 119 -0.79 1.97 -13.94
CA VAL A 119 -0.10 1.66 -12.68
C VAL A 119 1.07 0.70 -12.91
N LEU A 120 0.90 -0.33 -13.74
CA LEU A 120 2.01 -1.22 -14.13
C LEU A 120 3.11 -0.46 -14.89
N ASN A 121 2.76 0.48 -15.77
CA ASN A 121 3.76 1.32 -16.42
C ASN A 121 4.55 2.16 -15.40
N ALA A 122 3.93 2.60 -14.30
CA ALA A 122 4.63 3.33 -13.24
C ALA A 122 5.72 2.46 -12.57
N PHE A 123 5.44 1.19 -12.28
CA PHE A 123 6.47 0.25 -11.82
C PHE A 123 7.63 0.13 -12.82
N ASP A 124 7.34 0.00 -14.12
CA ASP A 124 8.37 -0.03 -15.16
C ASP A 124 9.20 1.25 -15.23
N ARG A 125 8.60 2.43 -15.01
CA ARG A 125 9.36 3.70 -14.95
C ARG A 125 10.27 3.74 -13.73
N THR A 126 9.80 3.28 -12.57
CA THR A 126 10.62 3.23 -11.36
C THR A 126 11.76 2.21 -11.42
N ASP A 127 11.66 1.19 -12.28
CA ASP A 127 12.73 0.21 -12.55
C ASP A 127 13.81 0.77 -13.49
N ARG A 128 13.47 1.79 -14.31
CA ARG A 128 14.41 2.46 -15.24
C ARG A 128 15.12 3.62 -14.54
N CYS A 129 15.87 3.29 -13.49
CA CYS A 129 16.49 4.31 -12.65
C CYS A 129 18.00 4.47 -12.87
N GLU A 130 18.65 3.52 -13.54
CA GLU A 130 20.11 3.47 -13.60
C GLU A 130 20.69 4.55 -14.50
N SER A 131 19.93 5.04 -15.49
CA SER A 131 20.28 6.22 -16.31
C SER A 131 20.17 7.53 -15.55
N GLY A 132 19.44 7.54 -14.43
CA GLY A 132 19.36 8.66 -13.52
C GLY A 132 20.64 8.84 -12.68
N PRO A 133 20.74 9.98 -11.98
CA PRO A 133 21.80 10.15 -11.01
C PRO A 133 21.67 9.15 -9.85
N PRO A 134 22.78 8.75 -9.22
CA PRO A 134 24.15 9.11 -9.54
C PRO A 134 24.84 8.11 -10.49
N TRP A 135 24.12 7.14 -11.08
CA TRP A 135 24.76 6.03 -11.81
C TRP A 135 25.00 6.33 -13.29
N PHE A 136 24.07 7.02 -13.98
CA PHE A 136 24.18 7.36 -15.41
C PHE A 136 24.54 6.16 -16.30
N ARG A 137 23.97 4.99 -16.00
CA ARG A 137 24.14 3.73 -16.71
C ARG A 137 22.99 3.53 -17.70
N LYS A 138 23.03 2.43 -18.45
CA LYS A 138 21.91 2.04 -19.30
C LYS A 138 20.82 1.45 -18.40
N ASP A 139 19.59 1.95 -18.53
CA ASP A 139 18.44 1.36 -17.85
C ASP A 139 18.27 -0.10 -18.27
N THR A 140 18.11 -0.95 -17.28
CA THR A 140 17.77 -2.35 -17.46
C THR A 140 16.54 -2.63 -16.62
N LEU A 141 15.49 -3.21 -17.22
CA LEU A 141 14.35 -3.72 -16.44
C LEU A 141 14.81 -4.99 -15.71
N ASP A 142 15.64 -4.83 -14.69
CA ASP A 142 16.32 -5.90 -13.97
C ASP A 142 15.95 -5.98 -12.49
N GLY A 143 15.12 -5.02 -12.02
CA GLY A 143 14.59 -4.93 -10.68
C GLY A 143 15.21 -3.82 -9.84
N PHE A 144 16.05 -2.94 -10.37
CA PHE A 144 16.50 -1.74 -9.64
C PHE A 144 15.38 -0.70 -9.55
N PHE A 145 14.48 -0.92 -8.59
CA PHE A 145 13.37 -0.03 -8.32
C PHE A 145 13.78 1.16 -7.43
N VAL A 146 13.57 2.39 -7.91
CA VAL A 146 13.42 3.55 -7.01
C VAL A 146 12.01 3.58 -6.43
N ARG A 147 11.83 4.18 -5.25
CA ARG A 147 10.53 4.16 -4.55
C ARG A 147 9.40 4.83 -5.33
N GLU A 148 9.73 5.87 -6.09
CA GLU A 148 8.77 6.68 -6.84
C GLU A 148 9.47 7.51 -7.93
N ASP A 149 8.68 8.05 -8.86
CA ASP A 149 9.17 8.88 -9.98
C ASP A 149 8.41 10.22 -10.14
N ALA A 150 7.66 10.65 -9.13
CA ALA A 150 6.97 11.92 -9.08
C ALA A 150 7.94 13.11 -9.23
N PRO A 151 7.58 14.11 -10.05
CA PRO A 151 8.43 15.25 -10.29
C PRO A 151 8.38 16.23 -9.10
N PRO A 152 9.45 17.02 -8.88
CA PRO A 152 9.45 18.09 -7.87
C PRO A 152 8.43 19.20 -8.15
N VAL A 153 7.98 19.31 -9.41
CA VAL A 153 6.95 20.26 -9.85
C VAL A 153 5.99 19.49 -10.76
N LEU A 154 4.72 19.49 -10.42
CA LEU A 154 3.67 18.85 -11.22
C LEU A 154 3.49 19.56 -12.55
N SER A 155 3.25 18.79 -13.61
CA SER A 155 2.82 19.35 -14.89
C SER A 155 1.47 20.04 -14.74
N ARG A 156 1.14 20.98 -15.64
CA ARG A 156 -0.16 21.65 -15.63
C ARG A 156 -1.31 20.64 -15.71
N VAL A 157 -1.18 19.63 -16.57
CA VAL A 157 -2.20 18.57 -16.73
C VAL A 157 -2.38 17.79 -15.44
N PHE A 158 -1.28 17.35 -14.83
CA PHE A 158 -1.28 16.61 -13.57
C PHE A 158 -1.94 17.42 -12.45
N SER A 159 -1.54 18.69 -12.29
CA SER A 159 -2.11 19.58 -11.28
C SER A 159 -3.59 19.87 -11.53
N THR A 160 -4.00 20.12 -12.78
CA THR A 160 -5.41 20.32 -13.13
C THR A 160 -6.26 19.09 -12.79
N GLN A 161 -5.77 17.88 -13.05
CA GLN A 161 -6.50 16.67 -12.71
C GLN A 161 -6.62 16.47 -11.21
N LEU A 162 -5.52 16.62 -10.46
CA LEU A 162 -5.54 16.52 -8.99
C LEU A 162 -6.38 17.60 -8.30
N ASN A 163 -6.63 18.72 -8.96
CA ASN A 163 -7.44 19.83 -8.43
C ASN A 163 -8.85 19.88 -9.05
N ASN A 164 -9.24 18.89 -9.85
CA ASN A 164 -10.50 18.94 -10.58
C ASN A 164 -11.71 19.01 -9.64
N GLY A 165 -12.58 20.00 -9.86
CA GLY A 165 -13.78 20.23 -9.05
C GLY A 165 -13.52 20.85 -7.67
N LEU A 166 -12.27 21.23 -7.35
CA LEU A 166 -11.96 22.02 -6.16
C LEU A 166 -12.14 23.51 -6.45
N ASN A 167 -12.46 24.28 -5.42
CA ASN A 167 -12.57 25.73 -5.53
C ASN A 167 -11.17 26.35 -5.49
N ASP A 168 -10.85 27.20 -6.46
CA ASP A 168 -9.55 27.88 -6.62
C ASP A 168 -9.17 28.80 -5.44
N SER A 169 -10.14 29.19 -4.61
CA SER A 169 -9.90 29.95 -3.38
C SER A 169 -9.95 29.09 -2.11
N ASP A 170 -10.30 27.80 -2.22
CA ASP A 170 -10.52 26.91 -1.08
C ASP A 170 -9.27 26.09 -0.77
N TYR A 171 -8.39 26.76 -0.04
CA TYR A 171 -7.20 26.18 0.53
C TYR A 171 -7.46 25.54 1.90
N PHE A 172 -6.58 24.62 2.29
CA PHE A 172 -6.75 23.82 3.51
C PHE A 172 -6.95 24.63 4.79
N SER A 173 -6.23 25.74 4.97
CA SER A 173 -6.38 26.63 6.14
C SER A 173 -7.82 27.11 6.34
N TRP A 174 -8.56 27.35 5.26
CA TRP A 174 -9.97 27.75 5.32
C TRP A 174 -10.91 26.57 5.60
N ARG A 175 -10.55 25.34 5.21
CA ARG A 175 -11.31 24.14 5.56
C ARG A 175 -11.16 23.80 7.04
N VAL A 176 -9.97 23.97 7.56
CA VAL A 176 -9.62 23.88 8.96
C VAL A 176 -10.51 24.78 9.82
N ASP A 177 -10.63 26.06 9.46
CA ASP A 177 -11.49 27.02 10.17
C ASP A 177 -12.98 26.60 10.17
N ARG A 178 -13.38 25.83 9.15
CA ARG A 178 -14.73 25.26 9.00
C ARG A 178 -14.89 23.85 9.59
N GLN A 179 -13.83 23.29 10.18
CA GLN A 179 -13.80 21.91 10.68
C GLN A 179 -14.08 20.85 9.59
N GLU A 180 -13.74 21.15 8.33
CA GLU A 180 -13.93 20.30 7.15
C GLU A 180 -12.69 19.46 6.83
N TYR A 181 -12.31 18.60 7.75
CA TYR A 181 -11.06 17.85 7.64
C TYR A 181 -11.12 16.69 6.63
N GLY A 182 -9.93 16.36 6.08
CA GLY A 182 -9.69 15.38 5.02
C GLY A 182 -10.69 15.39 3.86
N VAL A 183 -11.29 16.54 3.62
CA VAL A 183 -11.87 16.92 2.34
C VAL A 183 -10.72 17.50 1.52
N PRO A 184 -10.49 17.00 0.29
CA PRO A 184 -9.44 17.55 -0.57
C PRO A 184 -9.59 19.06 -0.74
N SER A 185 -8.47 19.78 -0.59
CA SER A 185 -8.38 21.22 -0.88
C SER A 185 -7.31 21.46 -1.93
N LEU A 186 -7.26 22.68 -2.46
CA LEU A 186 -6.35 23.01 -3.57
C LEU A 186 -4.89 22.71 -3.19
N ILE A 187 -4.15 22.06 -4.10
CA ILE A 187 -2.68 21.94 -3.98
C ILE A 187 -1.99 22.81 -5.02
N GLN A 188 -0.77 23.24 -4.70
CA GLN A 188 0.10 23.97 -5.61
C GLN A 188 1.00 23.00 -6.38
N ASN A 189 1.24 23.30 -7.65
CA ASN A 189 2.06 22.45 -8.53
C ASN A 189 3.52 22.33 -8.09
N HIS A 190 4.07 23.32 -7.38
CA HIS A 190 5.44 23.34 -6.88
C HIS A 190 5.57 22.88 -5.41
N ALA A 191 4.45 22.49 -4.79
CA ALA A 191 4.40 21.98 -3.42
C ALA A 191 4.35 20.44 -3.41
N VAL A 192 5.38 19.81 -3.98
CA VAL A 192 5.50 18.34 -4.03
C VAL A 192 6.63 17.87 -3.12
N GLU A 193 6.29 16.99 -2.19
CA GLU A 193 7.27 16.24 -1.41
C GLU A 193 7.50 14.88 -2.06
N ALA A 194 8.68 14.68 -2.66
CA ALA A 194 9.06 13.46 -3.40
C ALA A 194 10.60 13.29 -3.39
N LEU A 195 11.13 12.15 -3.84
CA LEU A 195 12.58 11.87 -3.95
C LEU A 195 13.31 12.79 -4.93
N LYS A 196 12.59 13.49 -5.80
CA LYS A 196 13.19 14.47 -6.72
C LYS A 196 13.04 15.91 -6.25
N MET A 197 12.53 16.16 -5.04
CA MET A 197 12.23 17.52 -4.55
C MET A 197 13.43 18.47 -4.55
N TYR A 198 14.66 17.95 -4.42
CA TYR A 198 15.91 18.73 -4.47
C TYR A 198 16.45 18.97 -5.88
N GLU A 199 15.77 18.48 -6.92
CA GLU A 199 16.25 18.52 -8.31
C GLU A 199 15.73 19.73 -9.10
N SER A 200 14.87 20.58 -8.54
CA SER A 200 14.28 21.76 -9.23
C SER A 200 14.21 22.98 -8.33
N LYS A 201 14.79 24.11 -8.79
CA LYS A 201 14.71 25.46 -8.17
C LYS A 201 13.31 26.00 -7.99
N ASP A 202 12.43 25.58 -8.88
CA ASP A 202 11.01 25.93 -8.83
C ASP A 202 10.24 25.04 -7.86
N GLY A 203 10.83 23.91 -7.45
CA GLY A 203 10.36 23.13 -6.32
C GLY A 203 10.73 23.83 -5.01
N TYR A 204 9.85 23.72 -4.02
CA TYR A 204 9.88 24.58 -2.83
C TYR A 204 11.13 24.43 -1.91
N PHE A 205 12.00 23.42 -2.07
CA PHE A 205 12.88 22.97 -0.96
C PHE A 205 14.38 22.89 -1.22
N PHE A 206 15.09 24.02 -1.24
CA PHE A 206 16.56 24.01 -1.10
C PHE A 206 17.08 24.26 0.32
N THR A 207 16.20 24.37 1.32
CA THR A 207 16.62 24.46 2.72
C THR A 207 16.87 23.07 3.32
N LYS A 208 18.01 22.91 3.98
CA LYS A 208 18.50 21.62 4.49
C LYS A 208 17.63 21.14 5.66
N ARG A 209 16.64 20.27 5.40
CA ARG A 209 15.70 19.77 6.42
C ARG A 209 16.35 18.89 7.50
N GLU A 210 17.35 18.10 7.12
CA GLU A 210 18.07 17.22 8.03
C GLU A 210 19.57 17.28 7.78
N LYS A 211 20.38 16.91 8.77
CA LYS A 211 21.84 16.84 8.62
C LYS A 211 22.28 15.95 7.44
N SER A 212 21.49 14.91 7.16
CA SER A 212 21.63 13.92 6.09
C SER A 212 21.19 14.41 4.71
N HIS A 213 20.42 15.50 4.62
CA HIS A 213 19.93 16.02 3.34
C HIS A 213 20.93 16.97 2.68
N PRO A 214 21.05 16.94 1.34
CA PRO A 214 21.95 17.82 0.62
C PRO A 214 21.37 19.24 0.61
N ASP A 215 22.20 20.24 0.87
CA ASP A 215 21.86 21.63 0.56
C ASP A 215 22.05 21.90 -0.95
N GLU A 216 21.64 23.09 -1.43
CA GLU A 216 21.83 23.49 -2.84
C GLU A 216 23.30 23.35 -3.27
N ALA A 217 24.24 23.68 -2.38
CA ALA A 217 25.67 23.59 -2.65
C ALA A 217 26.15 22.14 -2.80
N SER A 218 25.62 21.21 -2.02
CA SER A 218 25.93 19.77 -2.08
C SER A 218 25.32 19.14 -3.33
N PHE A 219 24.09 19.53 -3.67
CA PHE A 219 23.44 19.12 -4.91
C PHE A 219 24.22 19.60 -6.13
N THR A 220 24.59 20.88 -6.17
CA THR A 220 25.37 21.48 -7.27
C THR A 220 26.76 20.87 -7.40
N ARG A 221 27.43 20.58 -6.27
CA ARG A 221 28.79 20.01 -6.26
C ARG A 221 28.83 18.50 -6.43
N GLN A 222 27.69 17.80 -6.33
CA GLN A 222 27.59 16.34 -6.36
C GLN A 222 28.59 15.65 -5.40
N ASN A 223 28.71 16.22 -4.20
CA ASN A 223 29.64 15.74 -3.17
C ASN A 223 29.14 14.43 -2.50
N ASP A 224 29.80 14.02 -1.41
CA ASP A 224 29.43 12.78 -0.72
C ASP A 224 28.05 12.85 -0.05
N ASP A 225 27.60 14.04 0.40
CA ASP A 225 26.24 14.23 0.92
C ASP A 225 25.18 14.01 -0.17
N TYR A 226 25.43 14.49 -1.39
CA TYR A 226 24.60 14.18 -2.55
C TYR A 226 24.56 12.67 -2.82
N LYS A 227 25.72 11.98 -2.86
CA LYS A 227 25.73 10.52 -3.08
C LYS A 227 25.02 9.77 -1.96
N HIS A 228 25.20 10.21 -0.71
CA HIS A 228 24.56 9.64 0.47
C HIS A 228 23.04 9.75 0.36
N TYR A 229 22.52 10.92 -0.02
CA TYR A 229 21.10 11.14 -0.26
C TYR A 229 20.51 10.15 -1.26
N TYR A 230 21.16 9.96 -2.42
CA TYR A 230 20.68 9.03 -3.44
C TYR A 230 20.75 7.57 -2.99
N LYS A 231 21.72 7.20 -2.14
CA LYS A 231 21.85 5.82 -1.67
C LYS A 231 20.94 5.49 -0.49
N ASN A 232 20.55 6.46 0.34
CA ASN A 232 19.87 6.17 1.62
C ASN A 232 18.34 6.33 1.62
N GLN A 233 17.76 6.95 0.59
CA GLN A 233 16.32 7.26 0.61
C GLN A 233 15.59 6.87 -0.68
N LYS A 234 16.31 6.61 -1.78
CA LYS A 234 15.67 6.50 -3.10
C LYS A 234 15.24 5.09 -3.51
N PHE A 235 15.78 4.03 -2.91
CA PHE A 235 15.52 2.67 -3.36
C PHE A 235 14.40 2.00 -2.58
N THR A 236 13.65 1.18 -3.29
CA THR A 236 12.60 0.32 -2.74
C THR A 236 13.15 -0.57 -1.63
N SER A 237 12.51 -0.51 -0.47
CA SER A 237 12.81 -1.35 0.69
C SER A 237 12.03 -2.68 0.66
N GLN A 238 12.36 -3.60 1.56
CA GLN A 238 11.67 -4.91 1.66
C GLN A 238 10.16 -4.80 1.91
N ASP A 239 9.72 -3.82 2.70
CA ASP A 239 8.32 -3.53 3.00
C ASP A 239 7.58 -3.01 1.77
N GLU A 240 8.24 -2.18 0.96
CA GLU A 240 7.71 -1.73 -0.32
C GLU A 240 7.61 -2.84 -1.36
N VAL A 241 8.60 -3.75 -1.39
CA VAL A 241 8.52 -4.96 -2.23
C VAL A 241 7.32 -5.81 -1.81
N LEU A 242 7.19 -6.14 -0.51
CA LEU A 242 6.08 -6.96 -0.03
C LEU A 242 4.72 -6.32 -0.33
N GLY A 243 4.59 -5.01 -0.10
CA GLY A 243 3.33 -4.30 -0.37
C GLY A 243 2.98 -4.26 -1.86
N SER A 244 3.99 -4.11 -2.72
CA SER A 244 3.82 -4.22 -4.18
C SER A 244 3.35 -5.60 -4.61
N LEU A 245 3.87 -6.66 -3.98
CA LEU A 245 3.51 -8.04 -4.31
C LEU A 245 2.03 -8.33 -4.05
N VAL A 246 1.37 -7.64 -3.13
CA VAL A 246 -0.09 -7.75 -2.92
C VAL A 246 -0.85 -7.41 -4.20
N GLY A 247 -0.61 -6.22 -4.75
CA GLY A 247 -1.28 -5.75 -5.96
C GLY A 247 -0.92 -6.54 -7.20
N LEU A 248 0.36 -6.85 -7.36
CA LEU A 248 0.85 -7.61 -8.51
C LEU A 248 0.30 -9.05 -8.51
N ALA A 249 0.22 -9.71 -7.35
CA ALA A 249 -0.35 -11.04 -7.23
C ALA A 249 -1.86 -11.04 -7.52
N LEU A 250 -2.60 -10.06 -7.00
CA LEU A 250 -4.03 -9.91 -7.29
C LEU A 250 -4.27 -9.62 -8.78
N THR A 251 -3.44 -8.79 -9.40
CA THR A 251 -3.48 -8.54 -10.85
C THR A 251 -3.24 -9.82 -11.63
N PHE A 252 -2.24 -10.61 -11.24
CA PHE A 252 -1.94 -11.89 -11.89
C PHE A 252 -3.08 -12.90 -11.76
N GLN A 253 -3.78 -12.91 -10.62
CA GLN A 253 -4.90 -13.81 -10.34
C GLN A 253 -6.18 -13.41 -11.07
N TYR A 254 -6.54 -12.12 -11.05
CA TYR A 254 -7.89 -11.66 -11.38
C TYR A 254 -8.02 -10.96 -12.74
N VAL A 255 -6.91 -10.54 -13.36
CA VAL A 255 -6.94 -9.93 -14.69
C VAL A 255 -6.74 -10.98 -15.78
N ASP A 256 -7.73 -11.14 -16.64
CA ASP A 256 -7.71 -12.10 -17.74
C ASP A 256 -6.96 -11.59 -19.00
N ASP A 257 -6.72 -10.29 -19.15
CA ASP A 257 -5.81 -9.74 -20.16
C ASP A 257 -4.40 -10.33 -19.98
N THR A 258 -3.96 -11.08 -21.00
CA THR A 258 -2.72 -11.86 -20.93
C THR A 258 -1.48 -10.96 -20.92
N ILE A 259 -1.52 -9.79 -21.55
CA ILE A 259 -0.38 -8.86 -21.57
C ILE A 259 -0.20 -8.26 -20.18
N ILE A 260 -1.27 -7.71 -19.60
CA ILE A 260 -1.27 -7.10 -18.27
C ILE A 260 -0.87 -8.12 -17.19
N ARG A 261 -1.43 -9.33 -17.24
CA ARG A 261 -1.07 -10.42 -16.33
C ARG A 261 0.39 -10.84 -16.45
N ASN A 262 0.94 -10.93 -17.66
CA ASN A 262 2.37 -11.21 -17.86
C ASN A 262 3.25 -10.06 -17.35
N THR A 263 2.87 -8.80 -17.56
CA THR A 263 3.58 -7.64 -17.02
C THR A 263 3.62 -7.69 -15.49
N ALA A 264 2.49 -7.97 -14.84
CA ALA A 264 2.43 -8.11 -13.38
C ALA A 264 3.34 -9.26 -12.89
N ARG A 265 3.32 -10.42 -13.55
CA ARG A 265 4.23 -11.54 -13.25
C ARG A 265 5.69 -11.12 -13.35
N ASP A 266 6.06 -10.49 -14.46
CA ASP A 266 7.45 -10.14 -14.73
C ASP A 266 7.95 -9.09 -13.71
N GLN A 267 7.11 -8.13 -13.31
CA GLN A 267 7.41 -7.16 -12.24
C GLN A 267 7.59 -7.84 -10.86
N MET A 268 6.72 -8.79 -10.48
CA MET A 268 6.92 -9.58 -9.25
C MET A 268 8.28 -10.27 -9.26
N LEU A 269 8.62 -10.91 -10.37
CA LEU A 269 9.88 -11.65 -10.50
C LEU A 269 11.09 -10.72 -10.48
N ARG A 270 11.01 -9.53 -11.08
CA ARG A 270 12.09 -8.52 -10.99
C ARG A 270 12.28 -8.01 -9.56
N MET A 271 11.21 -7.70 -8.82
CA MET A 271 11.30 -7.29 -7.42
C MET A 271 11.90 -8.38 -6.53
N ILE A 272 11.47 -9.63 -6.70
CA ILE A 272 12.02 -10.77 -5.93
C ILE A 272 13.49 -11.01 -6.33
N ASN A 273 13.82 -10.89 -7.61
CA ASN A 273 15.19 -11.03 -8.11
C ASN A 273 16.11 -9.94 -7.54
N PHE A 274 15.65 -8.70 -7.48
CA PHE A 274 16.34 -7.59 -6.82
C PHE A 274 16.64 -7.90 -5.36
N MET A 275 15.63 -8.37 -4.60
CA MET A 275 15.82 -8.74 -3.21
C MET A 275 16.84 -9.86 -3.03
N CYS A 276 16.97 -10.80 -3.96
CA CYS A 276 17.94 -11.90 -3.86
C CYS A 276 19.40 -11.42 -3.76
N GLY A 277 19.74 -10.27 -4.35
CA GLY A 277 21.11 -9.77 -4.39
C GLY A 277 22.07 -10.63 -5.22
N SER A 278 23.39 -10.46 -5.01
CA SER A 278 24.43 -11.23 -5.69
C SER A 278 25.17 -12.18 -4.76
N ARG A 279 25.86 -13.20 -5.31
CA ARG A 279 26.71 -14.14 -4.54
C ARG A 279 27.84 -13.47 -3.74
N LYS A 280 28.25 -12.26 -4.10
CA LYS A 280 29.30 -11.51 -3.39
C LYS A 280 28.80 -10.90 -2.09
N THR A 281 27.49 -10.84 -1.88
CA THR A 281 26.84 -10.36 -0.66
C THR A 281 26.12 -11.48 0.07
N LEU A 282 25.70 -11.21 1.31
CA LEU A 282 24.71 -12.06 1.96
C LEU A 282 23.46 -12.06 1.07
N TRP A 283 23.06 -13.23 0.58
CA TRP A 283 21.82 -13.39 -0.18
C TRP A 283 20.62 -12.78 0.57
N TRP A 284 19.60 -12.40 -0.21
CA TRP A 284 18.44 -11.65 0.28
C TRP A 284 18.81 -10.25 0.78
N ARG A 285 19.76 -9.64 0.07
CA ARG A 285 20.17 -8.26 0.26
C ARG A 285 20.49 -7.61 -1.09
N PRO A 286 19.70 -6.62 -1.53
CA PRO A 286 19.92 -5.95 -2.80
C PRO A 286 21.24 -5.19 -2.84
N LEU A 287 21.65 -4.89 -4.08
CA LEU A 287 22.78 -4.03 -4.40
C LEU A 287 22.27 -2.76 -5.05
N PHE A 288 23.01 -1.67 -4.91
CA PHE A 288 22.84 -0.53 -5.79
C PHE A 288 23.29 -0.89 -7.23
N PRO A 289 22.90 -0.12 -8.25
CA PRO A 289 23.32 -0.34 -9.63
C PRO A 289 24.85 -0.40 -9.80
N ASP A 290 25.63 0.28 -8.95
CA ASP A 290 27.10 0.22 -8.94
C ASP A 290 27.69 -1.08 -8.35
N GLY A 291 26.85 -1.99 -7.87
CA GLY A 291 27.23 -3.23 -7.21
C GLY A 291 27.56 -3.07 -5.73
N THR A 292 27.48 -1.86 -5.16
CA THR A 292 27.66 -1.64 -3.73
C THR A 292 26.46 -2.20 -2.96
N ARG A 293 26.72 -2.72 -1.76
CA ARG A 293 25.70 -3.35 -0.92
C ARG A 293 24.77 -2.31 -0.32
N MET A 294 23.46 -2.55 -0.37
CA MET A 294 22.51 -1.74 0.37
C MET A 294 22.57 -2.04 1.88
N GLY A 295 22.59 -0.98 2.69
CA GLY A 295 22.59 -1.05 4.14
C GLY A 295 21.21 -1.37 4.73
N ASN A 296 21.15 -1.72 6.02
CA ASN A 296 19.90 -2.06 6.69
C ASN A 296 18.97 -0.84 6.85
N GLU A 297 19.55 0.36 6.92
CA GLU A 297 18.86 1.64 6.94
C GLU A 297 17.96 1.86 5.71
N ASN A 298 18.24 1.15 4.62
CA ASN A 298 17.42 1.15 3.40
C ASN A 298 16.34 0.05 3.40
N GLY A 299 16.14 -0.66 4.53
CA GLY A 299 15.22 -1.80 4.60
C GLY A 299 15.64 -2.97 3.70
N ALA A 300 16.95 -3.18 3.51
CA ALA A 300 17.49 -4.12 2.53
C ALA A 300 17.59 -5.58 3.02
N ASP A 301 17.18 -5.91 4.26
CA ASP A 301 17.43 -7.25 4.84
C ASP A 301 16.25 -8.23 4.67
N GLY A 302 16.03 -8.68 3.44
CA GLY A 302 14.88 -9.53 3.08
C GLY A 302 14.91 -10.98 3.59
N ARG A 303 15.92 -11.38 4.38
CA ARG A 303 16.10 -12.78 4.84
C ARG A 303 14.91 -13.32 5.62
N ALA A 304 14.23 -12.48 6.40
CA ALA A 304 13.06 -12.86 7.18
C ALA A 304 11.83 -13.21 6.33
N TYR A 305 11.81 -12.84 5.04
CA TYR A 305 10.67 -13.04 4.13
C TYR A 305 11.06 -13.84 2.87
N ALA A 306 12.34 -14.22 2.76
CA ALA A 306 12.93 -14.97 1.67
C ALA A 306 12.16 -16.23 1.27
N TYR A 307 11.72 -17.02 2.26
CA TYR A 307 10.99 -18.25 2.02
C TYR A 307 9.65 -17.98 1.32
N ALA A 308 8.88 -17.01 1.81
CA ALA A 308 7.60 -16.60 1.22
C ALA A 308 7.78 -16.04 -0.20
N MET A 309 8.68 -15.07 -0.38
CA MET A 309 8.98 -14.49 -1.71
C MET A 309 9.41 -15.57 -2.72
N LYS A 310 10.30 -16.48 -2.32
CA LYS A 310 10.74 -17.56 -3.20
C LYS A 310 9.63 -18.56 -3.49
N SER A 311 8.79 -18.89 -2.50
CA SER A 311 7.63 -19.77 -2.69
C SER A 311 6.64 -19.17 -3.69
N LEU A 312 6.36 -17.86 -3.56
CA LEU A 312 5.54 -17.12 -4.51
C LEU A 312 6.12 -17.18 -5.93
N ALA A 313 7.41 -16.87 -6.11
CA ALA A 313 8.06 -16.94 -7.43
C ALA A 313 7.93 -18.33 -8.08
N TYR A 314 8.11 -19.39 -7.28
CA TYR A 314 7.95 -20.77 -7.76
C TYR A 314 6.50 -21.09 -8.12
N LYS A 315 5.53 -20.61 -7.35
CA LYS A 315 4.09 -20.77 -7.60
C LYS A 315 3.69 -20.11 -8.92
N ILE A 316 4.11 -18.87 -9.17
CA ILE A 316 3.64 -18.09 -10.33
C ILE A 316 4.34 -18.42 -11.65
N ALA A 317 5.60 -18.90 -11.61
CA ALA A 317 6.41 -19.09 -12.82
C ALA A 317 6.94 -20.51 -13.00
N GLY A 318 7.05 -21.28 -11.93
CA GLY A 318 7.65 -22.61 -11.95
C GLY A 318 9.19 -22.58 -12.03
N LYS A 319 9.81 -23.64 -11.51
CA LYS A 319 11.27 -23.74 -11.35
C LYS A 319 12.03 -23.60 -12.68
N GLU A 320 11.54 -24.20 -13.76
CA GLU A 320 12.27 -24.22 -15.03
C GLU A 320 12.28 -22.85 -15.72
N PHE A 321 11.17 -22.11 -15.66
CA PHE A 321 11.13 -20.72 -16.11
C PHE A 321 12.11 -19.85 -15.31
N LEU A 322 12.09 -19.97 -13.98
CA LEU A 322 12.99 -19.22 -13.12
C LEU A 322 14.47 -19.56 -13.38
N LYS A 323 14.82 -20.82 -13.61
CA LYS A 323 16.21 -21.18 -13.98
C LYS A 323 16.68 -20.48 -15.25
N LYS A 324 15.78 -20.32 -16.23
CA LYS A 324 16.09 -19.71 -17.52
C LYS A 324 16.15 -18.19 -17.45
N HIS A 325 15.18 -17.57 -16.78
CA HIS A 325 14.96 -16.11 -16.84
C HIS A 325 15.39 -15.37 -15.57
N TYR A 326 15.31 -16.01 -14.40
CA TYR A 326 15.61 -15.40 -13.10
C TYR A 326 16.49 -16.33 -12.23
N PRO A 327 17.68 -16.75 -12.71
CA PRO A 327 18.47 -17.78 -12.06
C PRO A 327 18.94 -17.40 -10.65
N ALA A 328 18.99 -16.11 -10.31
CA ALA A 328 19.34 -15.67 -8.96
C ALA A 328 18.30 -16.14 -7.92
N ILE A 329 17.00 -16.08 -8.23
CA ILE A 329 15.93 -16.57 -7.37
C ILE A 329 16.11 -18.06 -7.06
N VAL A 330 16.43 -18.86 -8.07
CA VAL A 330 16.67 -20.31 -7.91
C VAL A 330 17.88 -20.57 -7.04
N LYS A 331 18.98 -19.84 -7.28
CA LYS A 331 20.26 -20.00 -6.57
C LYS A 331 20.25 -19.46 -5.15
N ALA A 332 19.40 -18.49 -4.84
CA ALA A 332 19.30 -17.91 -3.50
C ALA A 332 18.94 -18.98 -2.46
N PRO A 333 19.54 -18.97 -1.25
CA PRO A 333 19.15 -19.86 -0.18
C PRO A 333 17.68 -19.62 0.19
N TRP A 334 17.00 -20.63 0.72
CA TRP A 334 15.62 -20.47 1.16
C TRP A 334 15.48 -19.68 2.48
N CYS A 335 16.59 -19.47 3.20
CA CYS A 335 16.62 -18.80 4.51
C CYS A 335 15.54 -19.32 5.49
N ARG A 336 15.37 -20.65 5.52
CA ARG A 336 14.28 -21.32 6.26
C ARG A 336 14.26 -20.92 7.73
N ASP A 337 15.42 -20.96 8.39
CA ASP A 337 15.52 -20.70 9.82
C ASP A 337 15.24 -19.22 10.17
N ALA A 338 15.62 -18.28 9.29
CA ALA A 338 15.31 -16.86 9.47
C ALA A 338 13.80 -16.59 9.32
N TYR A 339 13.17 -17.22 8.33
CA TYR A 339 11.73 -17.12 8.12
C TYR A 339 10.94 -17.78 9.27
N GLU A 340 11.33 -19.00 9.65
CA GLU A 340 10.72 -19.73 10.77
C GLU A 340 10.87 -18.97 12.10
N GLY A 341 12.05 -18.40 12.37
CA GLY A 341 12.28 -17.54 13.52
C GLY A 341 11.38 -16.29 13.52
N ALA A 342 11.19 -15.67 12.35
CA ALA A 342 10.27 -14.53 12.21
C ALA A 342 8.81 -14.93 12.42
N GLU A 343 8.37 -16.09 11.89
CA GLU A 343 7.04 -16.63 12.17
C GLU A 343 6.82 -16.87 13.67
N LEU A 344 7.76 -17.54 14.33
CA LEU A 344 7.69 -17.81 15.77
C LEU A 344 7.71 -16.54 16.60
N ALA A 345 8.50 -15.53 16.21
CA ALA A 345 8.49 -14.22 16.87
C ALA A 345 7.10 -13.57 16.79
N CYS A 346 6.47 -13.58 15.62
CA CYS A 346 5.11 -13.07 15.43
C CYS A 346 4.06 -13.88 16.24
N LEU A 347 4.24 -15.18 16.43
CA LEU A 347 3.31 -16.01 17.21
C LEU A 347 3.51 -15.89 18.72
N SER A 348 4.71 -15.55 19.19
CA SER A 348 5.06 -15.57 20.61
C SER A 348 4.38 -14.49 21.45
N GLY A 349 3.82 -13.44 20.83
CA GLY A 349 3.26 -12.29 21.57
C GLY A 349 4.31 -11.32 22.12
N ILE A 350 5.61 -11.65 22.06
CA ILE A 350 6.68 -10.81 22.62
C ILE A 350 6.77 -9.47 21.86
N GLY A 351 6.69 -8.37 22.60
CA GLY A 351 6.75 -7.00 22.09
C GLY A 351 5.63 -6.67 21.10
N ASN A 352 4.38 -6.99 21.45
CA ASN A 352 3.21 -6.82 20.57
C ASN A 352 3.12 -5.39 19.96
N ALA A 353 3.42 -4.32 20.70
CA ALA A 353 3.45 -2.98 20.11
C ALA A 353 4.70 -2.71 19.23
N ASP A 354 5.87 -3.16 19.71
CA ASP A 354 7.18 -2.84 19.12
C ASP A 354 7.51 -3.65 17.85
N TYR A 355 6.93 -4.85 17.71
CA TYR A 355 7.17 -5.76 16.57
C TYR A 355 6.00 -5.83 15.57
N ARG A 356 5.05 -4.89 15.64
CA ARG A 356 3.91 -4.88 14.70
C ARG A 356 4.35 -4.82 13.24
N ILE A 357 5.46 -4.13 12.94
CA ILE A 357 6.00 -4.00 11.58
C ILE A 357 6.37 -5.38 11.04
N LEU A 358 7.10 -6.16 11.83
CA LEU A 358 7.44 -7.53 11.49
C LEU A 358 6.19 -8.38 11.28
N ARG A 359 5.16 -8.20 12.11
CA ARG A 359 3.90 -8.96 12.04
C ARG A 359 3.09 -8.64 10.80
N PHE A 360 2.90 -7.36 10.45
CA PHE A 360 2.16 -7.03 9.23
C PHE A 360 2.91 -7.52 8.00
N LEU A 361 4.23 -7.35 7.94
CA LEU A 361 5.03 -7.83 6.81
C LEU A 361 5.01 -9.35 6.70
N MET A 362 5.01 -10.05 7.83
CA MET A 362 4.88 -11.51 7.84
C MET A 362 3.48 -11.96 7.40
N ALA A 363 2.42 -11.30 7.89
CA ALA A 363 1.05 -11.58 7.49
C ALA A 363 0.87 -11.35 5.97
N GLU A 364 1.40 -10.25 5.44
CA GLU A 364 1.36 -9.95 4.01
C GLU A 364 2.14 -10.99 3.19
N ALA A 365 3.39 -11.28 3.56
CA ALA A 365 4.20 -12.29 2.88
C ALA A 365 3.54 -13.67 2.88
N MET A 366 2.92 -14.05 4.01
CA MET A 366 2.24 -15.34 4.18
C MET A 366 0.90 -15.38 3.41
N SER A 367 0.11 -14.31 3.43
CA SER A 367 -1.13 -14.21 2.66
C SER A 367 -0.87 -14.31 1.17
N VAL A 368 0.13 -13.60 0.64
CA VAL A 368 0.44 -13.60 -0.79
C VAL A 368 1.04 -14.93 -1.25
N SER A 369 1.99 -15.49 -0.48
CA SER A 369 2.68 -16.73 -0.87
C SER A 369 1.90 -18.02 -0.56
N GLY A 370 0.99 -17.97 0.41
CA GLY A 370 0.31 -19.14 0.96
C GLY A 370 1.25 -20.13 1.64
N ALA A 371 2.46 -19.71 2.01
CA ALA A 371 3.51 -20.58 2.49
C ALA A 371 3.84 -20.28 3.96
N SER A 372 4.06 -21.34 4.74
CA SER A 372 4.57 -21.27 6.12
C SER A 372 5.59 -22.37 6.37
N ARG A 373 6.50 -22.16 7.33
CA ARG A 373 7.46 -23.16 7.80
C ARG A 373 6.99 -23.83 9.10
N THR A 374 6.31 -23.08 9.94
CA THR A 374 5.83 -23.53 11.26
C THR A 374 4.51 -24.28 11.23
N SER A 375 3.66 -24.07 10.21
CA SER A 375 2.35 -24.74 10.12
C SER A 375 1.93 -25.02 8.69
N ARG A 376 1.12 -26.07 8.49
CA ARG A 376 0.40 -26.29 7.23
C ARG A 376 -0.94 -25.53 7.19
N ASN A 377 -1.46 -25.12 8.35
CA ASN A 377 -2.67 -24.33 8.46
C ASN A 377 -2.28 -22.85 8.53
N VAL A 378 -2.00 -22.27 7.35
CA VAL A 378 -1.67 -20.85 7.17
C VAL A 378 -2.78 -19.93 7.69
N PRO A 379 -4.09 -20.16 7.41
CA PRO A 379 -5.16 -19.33 7.97
C PRO A 379 -5.10 -19.21 9.50
N LYS A 380 -4.80 -20.30 10.21
CA LYS A 380 -4.65 -20.26 11.67
C LYS A 380 -3.49 -19.39 12.13
N LEU A 381 -2.36 -19.42 11.44
CA LEU A 381 -1.23 -18.55 11.77
C LEU A 381 -1.57 -17.09 11.52
N LEU A 382 -2.17 -16.77 10.36
CA LEU A 382 -2.60 -15.42 10.02
C LEU A 382 -3.55 -14.86 11.08
N LYS A 383 -4.57 -15.65 11.48
CA LYS A 383 -5.49 -15.26 12.55
C LYS A 383 -4.73 -14.92 13.83
N ASN A 384 -3.83 -15.79 14.28
CA ASN A 384 -3.06 -15.59 15.52
C ASN A 384 -2.12 -14.38 15.46
N MET A 385 -1.54 -14.07 14.29
CA MET A 385 -0.61 -12.94 14.14
C MET A 385 -1.34 -11.59 14.09
N ALA A 386 -2.55 -11.56 13.53
CA ALA A 386 -3.23 -10.34 13.14
C ALA A 386 -4.50 -10.02 13.97
N SER A 387 -5.03 -10.99 14.73
CA SER A 387 -6.29 -10.82 15.48
C SER A 387 -6.23 -9.72 16.53
N ASP A 388 -5.08 -9.54 17.18
CA ASP A 388 -4.88 -8.54 18.25
C ASP A 388 -4.92 -7.11 17.71
N TYR A 389 -4.65 -6.93 16.41
CA TYR A 389 -4.70 -5.65 15.73
C TYR A 389 -5.96 -5.46 14.88
N HIS A 390 -6.84 -6.47 14.88
CA HIS A 390 -8.02 -6.53 14.03
C HIS A 390 -7.68 -6.53 12.52
N TRP A 391 -6.51 -7.03 12.12
CA TRP A 391 -6.14 -7.15 10.70
C TRP A 391 -6.47 -8.52 10.11
N ASP A 392 -6.93 -9.46 10.94
CA ASP A 392 -7.16 -10.86 10.60
C ASP A 392 -8.16 -11.03 9.47
N THR A 393 -9.26 -10.27 9.49
CA THR A 393 -10.26 -10.25 8.40
C THR A 393 -9.61 -9.96 7.05
N PHE A 394 -8.83 -8.88 6.96
CA PHE A 394 -8.14 -8.48 5.73
C PHE A 394 -7.17 -9.57 5.24
N TYR A 395 -6.22 -9.99 6.09
CA TYR A 395 -5.18 -10.92 5.67
C TYR A 395 -5.71 -12.34 5.38
N LEU A 396 -6.79 -12.77 6.04
CA LEU A 396 -7.47 -14.03 5.75
C LEU A 396 -8.19 -13.99 4.40
N LEU A 397 -8.91 -12.89 4.08
CA LEU A 397 -9.52 -12.73 2.77
C LEU A 397 -8.48 -12.65 1.66
N LEU A 398 -7.39 -11.90 1.87
CA LEU A 398 -6.30 -11.80 0.91
C LEU A 398 -5.67 -13.18 0.65
N HIS A 399 -5.47 -13.96 1.71
CA HIS A 399 -4.95 -15.33 1.58
C HIS A 399 -5.90 -16.24 0.80
N ALA A 400 -7.19 -16.21 1.13
CA ALA A 400 -8.22 -16.97 0.42
C ALA A 400 -8.24 -16.63 -1.07
N ALA A 401 -8.26 -15.34 -1.38
CA ALA A 401 -8.35 -14.80 -2.74
C ALA A 401 -7.14 -15.16 -3.62
N LEU A 402 -5.94 -15.31 -3.04
CA LEU A 402 -4.71 -15.58 -3.79
C LEU A 402 -4.31 -17.06 -3.81
N ASN A 403 -4.87 -17.90 -2.94
CA ASN A 403 -4.44 -19.29 -2.77
C ASN A 403 -5.55 -20.31 -2.99
N ASP A 404 -6.68 -19.89 -3.57
CA ASP A 404 -7.84 -20.74 -3.87
C ASP A 404 -8.31 -21.53 -2.63
N VAL A 405 -8.30 -20.86 -1.47
CA VAL A 405 -8.73 -21.43 -0.19
C VAL A 405 -10.13 -20.92 0.13
N ALA A 406 -11.06 -21.83 0.38
CA ALA A 406 -12.41 -21.48 0.80
C ALA A 406 -12.40 -20.79 2.18
N ILE A 407 -13.31 -19.84 2.38
CA ILE A 407 -13.49 -19.18 3.68
C ILE A 407 -14.06 -20.17 4.69
N ASP A 408 -13.30 -20.43 5.74
CA ASP A 408 -13.75 -21.22 6.88
C ASP A 408 -14.44 -20.31 7.90
N SER A 409 -15.76 -20.50 8.05
CA SER A 409 -16.59 -19.70 8.95
C SER A 409 -16.23 -19.84 10.43
N SER A 410 -15.56 -20.92 10.83
CA SER A 410 -15.06 -21.09 12.21
C SER A 410 -13.80 -20.26 12.47
N MET A 411 -13.04 -19.96 11.41
CA MET A 411 -11.82 -19.17 11.47
C MET A 411 -12.11 -17.68 11.30
N TYR A 412 -13.12 -17.33 10.53
CA TYR A 412 -13.39 -15.96 10.12
C TYR A 412 -14.31 -15.22 11.10
N ASN A 413 -13.97 -13.97 11.44
CA ASN A 413 -14.82 -13.13 12.29
C ASN A 413 -15.70 -12.21 11.41
N PHE A 414 -16.84 -12.74 10.95
CA PHE A 414 -17.75 -12.00 10.07
C PHE A 414 -18.32 -10.73 10.70
N ARG A 415 -18.61 -10.76 12.01
CA ARG A 415 -19.06 -9.57 12.74
C ARG A 415 -18.01 -8.46 12.67
N ARG A 416 -16.73 -8.78 12.85
CA ARG A 416 -15.63 -7.81 12.72
C ARG A 416 -15.50 -7.27 11.31
N LEU A 417 -15.65 -8.13 10.29
CA LEU A 417 -15.65 -7.68 8.89
C LEU A 417 -16.79 -6.70 8.63
N GLU A 418 -18.00 -7.04 9.08
CA GLU A 418 -19.17 -6.18 8.98
C GLU A 418 -18.93 -4.82 9.67
N GLU A 419 -18.47 -4.84 10.92
CA GLU A 419 -18.10 -3.64 11.67
C GLU A 419 -17.05 -2.79 10.93
N GLN A 420 -16.03 -3.42 10.35
CA GLN A 420 -15.01 -2.72 9.57
C GLN A 420 -15.59 -2.07 8.32
N LEU A 421 -16.44 -2.77 7.57
CA LEU A 421 -17.07 -2.23 6.36
C LEU A 421 -18.09 -1.12 6.66
N GLN A 422 -18.85 -1.26 7.74
CA GLN A 422 -19.90 -0.32 8.15
C GLN A 422 -19.32 0.93 8.83
N LEU A 423 -18.37 0.79 9.76
CA LEU A 423 -17.88 1.90 10.58
C LEU A 423 -16.86 2.80 9.87
N VAL A 424 -16.39 2.41 8.68
CA VAL A 424 -15.65 3.33 7.80
C VAL A 424 -16.54 4.54 7.50
N PRO A 425 -16.13 5.78 7.78
CA PRO A 425 -16.99 6.92 7.47
C PRO A 425 -17.15 7.10 5.98
N THR A 426 -18.28 7.66 5.58
CA THR A 426 -18.60 7.97 4.19
C THR A 426 -17.58 8.90 3.54
N ASN A 427 -16.93 9.75 4.34
CA ASN A 427 -15.95 10.74 3.89
C ASN A 427 -14.50 10.37 4.25
N GLY A 428 -14.22 9.13 4.66
CA GLY A 428 -12.96 8.81 5.36
C GLY A 428 -13.04 9.15 6.85
N THR A 429 -12.38 8.36 7.72
CA THR A 429 -11.93 8.90 9.01
C THR A 429 -10.47 9.27 8.87
N TRP A 430 -10.16 10.54 9.16
CA TRP A 430 -8.79 10.96 9.37
C TRP A 430 -8.29 10.30 10.64
N GLN A 431 -9.06 10.36 11.73
CA GLN A 431 -8.76 9.70 13.01
C GLN A 431 -10.05 9.26 13.72
N TYR A 432 -9.99 8.27 14.63
CA TYR A 432 -11.17 7.81 15.39
C TYR A 432 -11.51 8.78 16.52
N GLY A 433 -10.57 9.68 16.83
CA GLY A 433 -10.66 10.64 17.90
C GLY A 433 -10.31 10.04 19.26
N ASN A 434 -9.88 10.89 20.18
CA ASN A 434 -9.72 10.61 21.60
C ASN A 434 -10.01 11.89 22.40
N SER A 435 -9.73 11.86 23.71
CA SER A 435 -9.95 13.01 24.59
C SER A 435 -9.09 14.24 24.26
N LYS A 436 -7.95 14.05 23.57
CA LYS A 436 -6.99 15.08 23.18
C LYS A 436 -7.18 15.57 21.74
N TYR A 437 -7.65 14.70 20.85
CA TYR A 437 -7.87 14.99 19.43
C TYR A 437 -9.28 14.57 19.01
N PRO A 438 -10.16 15.48 18.60
CA PRO A 438 -11.53 15.13 18.26
C PRO A 438 -11.59 14.13 17.09
N LYS A 439 -12.68 13.33 17.02
CA LYS A 439 -12.92 12.47 15.86
C LYS A 439 -13.08 13.34 14.63
N THR A 440 -12.17 13.17 13.69
CA THR A 440 -12.08 14.04 12.53
C THR A 440 -12.50 13.27 11.28
N PRO A 441 -13.61 13.64 10.60
CA PRO A 441 -13.93 13.09 9.29
C PRO A 441 -12.81 13.47 8.31
N GLY A 442 -12.54 12.64 7.30
CA GLY A 442 -11.48 12.93 6.31
C GLY A 442 -10.68 11.72 5.85
N TRP A 443 -9.87 11.84 4.79
CA TRP A 443 -8.92 10.79 4.38
C TRP A 443 -7.57 10.98 5.03
N SER A 444 -7.13 9.99 5.82
CA SER A 444 -5.70 9.82 6.08
C SER A 444 -5.06 9.03 4.94
N ALA A 445 -3.75 9.16 4.79
CA ALA A 445 -2.94 8.46 3.81
C ALA A 445 -2.43 7.08 4.25
N GLU A 446 -2.71 6.71 5.49
CA GLU A 446 -1.97 5.64 6.13
C GLU A 446 -2.56 4.26 5.90
N PHE A 447 -1.64 3.31 5.90
CA PHE A 447 -1.90 1.92 5.60
C PHE A 447 -2.50 1.22 6.83
N LYS A 448 -3.82 1.08 6.86
CA LYS A 448 -4.58 0.61 8.03
C LYS A 448 -4.05 -0.70 8.59
N TRP A 449 -3.67 -1.63 7.72
CA TRP A 449 -3.35 -3.01 8.10
C TRP A 449 -1.90 -3.18 8.58
N SER A 450 -1.21 -2.07 8.91
CA SER A 450 0.14 -2.03 9.51
C SER A 450 0.23 -1.33 10.86
N ALA A 451 -0.82 -0.59 11.26
CA ALA A 451 -0.83 0.24 12.46
C ALA A 451 -1.96 -0.16 13.41
N THR A 452 -1.74 0.05 14.72
CA THR A 452 -2.78 -0.16 15.72
C THR A 452 -3.78 0.99 15.69
N VAL A 453 -4.97 0.80 16.29
CA VAL A 453 -5.95 1.89 16.43
C VAL A 453 -5.37 3.08 17.21
N ASP A 454 -4.57 2.81 18.25
CA ASP A 454 -3.95 3.85 19.07
C ASP A 454 -2.94 4.68 18.27
N MET A 455 -2.12 4.01 17.45
CA MET A 455 -1.18 4.64 16.50
C MET A 455 -1.89 5.49 15.45
N GLN A 456 -2.95 4.95 14.85
CA GLN A 456 -3.78 5.69 13.90
C GLN A 456 -4.46 6.91 14.54
N ASN A 457 -4.62 6.92 15.87
CA ASN A 457 -5.13 8.04 16.66
C ASN A 457 -4.04 8.93 17.27
N GLY A 458 -2.76 8.72 16.93
CA GLY A 458 -1.64 9.52 17.43
C GLY A 458 -1.29 9.31 18.91
N GLN A 459 -1.67 8.18 19.49
CA GLN A 459 -1.49 7.91 20.93
C GLN A 459 -0.13 7.25 21.25
N SER A 460 0.60 6.78 20.25
CA SER A 460 1.89 6.07 20.42
C SER A 460 3.12 6.96 20.23
N GLY A 461 2.96 8.24 19.87
CA GLY A 461 4.05 9.12 19.44
C GLY A 461 4.61 8.81 18.05
N GLU A 462 4.10 7.78 17.35
CA GLU A 462 4.52 7.46 15.99
C GLU A 462 3.69 8.22 14.95
N ASN A 463 4.07 9.48 14.73
CA ASN A 463 3.31 10.42 13.89
C ASN A 463 3.21 10.01 12.41
N TRP A 464 4.03 9.06 11.95
CA TRP A 464 3.94 8.55 10.58
C TRP A 464 2.79 7.54 10.38
N SER A 465 2.22 7.01 11.46
CA SER A 465 1.14 6.02 11.40
C SER A 465 -0.26 6.64 11.53
N LEU A 466 -0.34 7.97 11.44
CA LEU A 466 -1.56 8.73 11.69
C LEU A 466 -2.64 8.46 10.65
N GLY A 467 -3.75 7.98 11.17
CA GLY A 467 -5.05 7.94 10.55
C GLY A 467 -5.48 6.62 9.94
N ASN A 468 -6.79 6.51 9.72
CA ASN A 468 -7.46 5.21 9.82
C ASN A 468 -7.77 4.53 8.51
N TYR A 469 -7.97 5.32 7.46
CA TYR A 469 -8.34 4.84 6.14
C TYR A 469 -7.75 5.76 5.06
N SER A 470 -6.74 5.23 4.38
CA SER A 470 -6.29 5.61 3.02
C SER A 470 -7.37 5.56 1.96
N GLY A 471 -8.55 5.04 2.30
CA GLY A 471 -9.61 4.73 1.36
C GLY A 471 -9.31 3.50 0.50
N ILE A 472 -8.06 3.33 0.08
CA ILE A 472 -7.63 2.19 -0.71
C ILE A 472 -7.68 0.88 0.09
N ASP A 473 -7.37 0.93 1.38
CA ASP A 473 -7.49 -0.23 2.28
C ASP A 473 -8.92 -0.72 2.41
N PHE A 474 -9.87 0.22 2.50
CA PHE A 474 -11.29 -0.09 2.54
C PHE A 474 -11.77 -0.65 1.20
N MET A 475 -11.38 -0.03 0.08
CA MET A 475 -11.73 -0.50 -1.26
C MET A 475 -11.23 -1.94 -1.48
N LEU A 476 -9.98 -2.23 -1.12
CA LEU A 476 -9.44 -3.57 -1.25
C LEU A 476 -10.15 -4.57 -0.34
N LEU A 477 -10.40 -4.23 0.93
CA LEU A 477 -11.15 -5.09 1.85
C LEU A 477 -12.56 -5.39 1.31
N HIS A 478 -13.27 -4.36 0.84
CA HIS A 478 -14.59 -4.48 0.23
C HIS A 478 -14.58 -5.43 -0.96
N ASN A 479 -13.61 -5.25 -1.88
CA ASN A 479 -13.53 -6.07 -3.08
C ASN A 479 -13.18 -7.52 -2.75
N LEU A 480 -12.25 -7.74 -1.81
CA LEU A 480 -11.92 -9.08 -1.34
C LEU A 480 -13.13 -9.76 -0.68
N ALA A 481 -13.93 -9.03 0.11
CA ALA A 481 -15.17 -9.56 0.68
C ALA A 481 -16.18 -9.93 -0.41
N CYS A 482 -16.37 -9.09 -1.44
CA CYS A 482 -17.25 -9.40 -2.57
C CYS A 482 -16.76 -10.61 -3.37
N LEU A 483 -15.44 -10.80 -3.52
CA LEU A 483 -14.90 -11.94 -4.25
C LEU A 483 -15.07 -13.25 -3.48
N MET A 484 -14.93 -13.21 -2.15
CA MET A 484 -14.81 -14.41 -1.31
C MET A 484 -16.09 -14.82 -0.58
N ILE A 485 -17.09 -13.94 -0.49
CA ILE A 485 -18.36 -14.18 0.21
C ILE A 485 -19.50 -14.04 -0.81
N GLU A 486 -20.13 -15.15 -1.16
CA GLU A 486 -21.14 -15.24 -2.23
C GLU A 486 -22.31 -14.30 -2.00
N GLU A 487 -22.88 -14.28 -0.78
CA GLU A 487 -24.03 -13.44 -0.46
C GLU A 487 -23.71 -11.94 -0.56
N TYR A 488 -22.47 -11.55 -0.23
CA TYR A 488 -22.02 -10.16 -0.35
C TYR A 488 -21.68 -9.77 -1.80
N ASN A 489 -21.25 -10.74 -2.62
CA ASN A 489 -21.11 -10.57 -4.06
C ASN A 489 -22.47 -10.25 -4.71
N GLU A 490 -23.49 -11.06 -4.39
CA GLU A 490 -24.83 -10.90 -4.95
C GLU A 490 -25.40 -9.51 -4.67
N SER A 491 -25.21 -8.97 -3.45
CA SER A 491 -25.64 -7.62 -3.12
C SER A 491 -24.90 -6.55 -3.95
N TYR A 492 -23.60 -6.73 -4.18
CA TYR A 492 -22.81 -5.82 -5.01
C TYR A 492 -23.22 -5.85 -6.49
N VAL A 493 -23.42 -7.05 -7.06
CA VAL A 493 -23.88 -7.22 -8.44
C VAL A 493 -25.28 -6.60 -8.62
N ASN A 494 -26.17 -6.79 -7.66
CA ASN A 494 -27.50 -6.18 -7.70
C ASN A 494 -27.42 -4.65 -7.61
N TYR A 495 -26.55 -4.11 -6.74
CA TYR A 495 -26.30 -2.67 -6.67
C TYR A 495 -25.83 -2.10 -8.02
N LEU A 496 -24.90 -2.78 -8.70
CA LEU A 496 -24.38 -2.36 -10.01
C LEU A 496 -25.44 -2.37 -11.12
N LYS A 497 -26.44 -3.24 -11.06
CA LYS A 497 -27.52 -3.31 -12.06
C LYS A 497 -28.56 -2.21 -11.93
N ILE A 498 -28.71 -1.65 -10.73
CA ILE A 498 -29.71 -0.62 -10.42
C ILE A 498 -29.19 0.78 -10.78
N LYS A 499 -27.88 0.97 -10.67
CA LYS A 499 -27.19 2.22 -11.00
C LYS A 499 -27.02 2.39 -12.50
#